data_AF-A0A943B5G9-F1
#
_entry.id   AF-A0A943B5G9-F1
#
_cell.length_a   1.000
_cell.length_b   1.000
_cell.length_c   1.000
_cell.angle_alpha   90.00
_cell.angle_beta   90.00
_cell.angle_gamma   90.00
#
_symmetry.space_group_name_H-M   'P 1'
#
loop_
_entity.id
_entity.type
_entity.pdbx_description
1 polymer ?
#
loop_
_entity_poly.entity_id
_entity_poly.type
_entity_poly.pdbx_seq_one_letter_code
_entity_poly.pdbx_strand_id
1 'polypeptide(L)'
;MRYTIAPAVFERYPLFRRAVLVARGVDNRRELSEVAALLRDAEATARRDELADFKNHPALAAWADVFRSMNLNPNRYPPSVVNLIKRTRKGTDLPYVNTLVALFNCVSLRHLVPCGG
;
A
#
# COMPACT_ATOMS: atom_id res chain seq x y z
N MET A 1 -23.18 -3.22 4.73
CA MET A 1 -22.03 -2.29 4.81
C MET A 1 -22.40 -1.03 4.03
N ARG A 2 -22.36 0.14 4.67
CA ARG A 2 -22.49 1.43 3.99
C ARG A 2 -21.09 2.04 3.88
N TYR A 3 -20.59 2.16 2.67
CA TYR A 3 -19.30 2.78 2.37
C TYR A 3 -19.54 4.16 1.77
N THR A 4 -18.99 5.20 2.37
CA THR A 4 -19.12 6.59 1.92
C THR A 4 -17.82 7.33 2.11
N ILE A 5 -17.50 8.24 1.19
CA ILE A 5 -16.39 9.18 1.29
C ILE A 5 -16.98 10.58 1.41
N ALA A 6 -16.47 11.40 2.33
CA ALA A 6 -16.97 12.75 2.52
C ALA A 6 -16.79 13.58 1.22
N PRO A 7 -17.80 14.36 0.77
CA PRO A 7 -17.72 15.17 -0.45
C PRO A 7 -16.50 16.11 -0.50
N ALA A 8 -16.12 16.66 0.66
CA ALA A 8 -14.94 17.52 0.83
C ALA A 8 -13.63 16.89 0.32
N VAL A 9 -13.52 15.56 0.28
CA VAL A 9 -12.36 14.86 -0.30
C VAL A 9 -12.29 15.08 -1.81
N PHE A 10 -13.42 15.00 -2.51
CA PHE A 10 -13.46 15.19 -3.96
C PHE A 10 -13.40 16.67 -4.36
N GLU A 11 -13.95 17.55 -3.52
CA GLU A 11 -13.80 19.01 -3.69
C GLU A 11 -12.32 19.41 -3.60
N ARG A 12 -11.61 18.89 -2.59
CA ARG A 12 -10.20 19.19 -2.37
C ARG A 12 -9.26 18.44 -3.31
N TYR A 13 -9.63 17.22 -3.71
CA TYR A 13 -8.84 16.35 -4.58
C TYR A 13 -9.71 15.78 -5.72
N PRO A 14 -10.01 16.56 -6.78
CA PRO A 14 -10.94 16.16 -7.85
C PRO A 14 -10.49 14.92 -8.64
N LEU A 15 -9.19 14.67 -8.68
CA LEU A 15 -8.58 13.52 -9.34
C LEU A 15 -8.48 12.29 -8.42
N PHE A 16 -8.89 12.39 -7.15
CA PHE A 16 -8.87 11.26 -6.24
C PHE A 16 -9.75 10.13 -6.77
N ARG A 17 -9.22 8.91 -6.71
CA ARG A 17 -9.91 7.68 -7.08
C ARG A 17 -9.76 6.68 -5.95
N ARG A 18 -10.84 5.98 -5.63
CA ARG A 18 -10.85 4.91 -4.63
C ARG A 18 -11.69 3.75 -5.16
N ALA A 19 -11.06 2.59 -5.27
CA ALA A 19 -11.74 1.34 -5.57
C ALA A 19 -12.05 0.60 -4.26
N VAL A 20 -13.21 -0.05 -4.17
CA VAL A 20 -13.59 -0.92 -3.05
C VAL A 20 -13.97 -2.28 -3.62
N LEU A 21 -13.34 -3.33 -3.10
CA LEU A 21 -13.66 -4.71 -3.40
C LEU A 21 -14.39 -5.30 -2.20
N VAL A 22 -15.57 -5.89 -2.40
CA VAL A 22 -16.31 -6.60 -1.36
C VAL A 22 -16.31 -8.08 -1.70
N ALA A 23 -15.59 -8.86 -0.89
CA ALA A 23 -15.58 -10.31 -0.97
C ALA A 23 -16.45 -10.90 0.15
N ARG A 24 -17.18 -11.98 -0.14
CA ARG A 24 -18.06 -12.68 0.81
C ARG A 24 -17.65 -14.14 0.90
N GLY A 25 -17.78 -14.74 2.09
CA GLY A 25 -17.42 -16.15 2.30
C GLY A 25 -15.92 -16.45 2.23
N VAL A 26 -15.06 -15.44 2.39
CA VAL A 26 -13.60 -15.62 2.37
C VAL A 26 -13.12 -16.22 3.68
N ASP A 27 -12.31 -17.29 3.63
CA ASP A 27 -11.59 -17.82 4.78
C ASP A 27 -10.23 -17.15 4.92
N ASN A 28 -10.15 -16.08 5.72
CA ASN A 28 -8.92 -15.32 5.93
C ASN A 28 -8.03 -15.88 7.07
N ARG A 29 -8.27 -17.12 7.52
CA ARG A 29 -7.53 -17.74 8.62
C ARG A 29 -6.44 -18.70 8.15
N ARG A 30 -6.48 -19.14 6.89
CA ARG A 30 -5.54 -20.09 6.32
C ARG A 30 -4.41 -19.35 5.63
N GLU A 31 -3.18 -19.73 5.93
CA GLU A 31 -2.06 -19.34 5.08
C GLU A 31 -2.14 -20.09 3.75
N LEU A 32 -2.07 -19.34 2.66
CA LEU A 32 -2.04 -19.88 1.30
C LEU A 32 -0.62 -19.74 0.77
N SER A 33 0.02 -20.86 0.42
CA SER A 33 1.43 -20.90 0.01
C SER A 33 1.66 -20.11 -1.29
N GLU A 34 0.68 -20.11 -2.19
CA GLU A 34 0.69 -19.31 -3.41
C GLU A 34 0.70 -17.81 -3.12
N VAL A 35 -0.02 -17.37 -2.07
CA VAL A 35 -0.04 -15.96 -1.65
C VAL A 35 1.26 -15.59 -0.94
N ALA A 36 1.83 -16.50 -0.16
CA ALA A 36 3.14 -16.29 0.46
C ALA A 36 4.23 -16.12 -0.61
N ALA A 37 4.22 -16.97 -1.65
CA ALA A 37 5.12 -16.86 -2.79
C ALA A 37 4.95 -15.52 -3.53
N LEU A 38 3.70 -15.08 -3.77
CA LEU A 38 3.41 -13.78 -4.38
C LEU A 38 3.95 -12.60 -3.56
N LEU A 39 3.92 -12.70 -2.22
CA LEU A 39 4.45 -11.69 -1.32
C LEU A 39 5.98 -11.63 -1.39
N ARG A 40 6.66 -12.78 -1.37
CA ARG A 40 8.12 -12.86 -1.53
C ARG A 40 8.58 -12.29 -2.88
N ASP A 41 7.85 -12.58 -3.96
CA ASP A 41 8.12 -12.04 -5.29
C ASP A 41 7.93 -10.51 -5.35
N ALA A 42 6.85 -10.00 -4.74
CA ALA A 42 6.61 -8.56 -4.63
C ALA A 42 7.73 -7.87 -3.83
N GLU A 43 8.23 -8.51 -2.78
CA GLU A 43 9.35 -7.99 -1.99
C GLU A 43 10.67 -8.01 -2.75
N ALA A 44 10.97 -9.10 -3.45
CA ALA A 44 12.15 -9.21 -4.30
C ALA A 44 12.14 -8.10 -5.37
N THR A 45 10.99 -7.82 -5.96
CA THR A 45 10.81 -6.69 -6.88
C THR A 45 11.06 -5.35 -6.19
N ALA A 46 10.50 -5.15 -5.00
CA ALA A 46 10.68 -3.91 -4.23
C ALA A 46 12.12 -3.67 -3.75
N ARG A 47 12.98 -4.71 -3.77
CA ARG A 47 14.41 -4.63 -3.45
C ARG A 47 15.28 -4.23 -4.64
N ARG A 48 14.77 -4.28 -5.86
CA ARG A 48 15.52 -3.94 -7.08
C ARG A 48 15.87 -2.44 -7.13
N ASP A 49 16.84 -2.11 -7.99
CA ASP A 49 17.41 -0.77 -8.09
C ASP A 49 16.40 0.31 -8.55
N GLU A 50 15.30 -0.06 -9.19
CA GLU A 50 14.23 0.85 -9.61
C GLU A 50 13.57 1.61 -8.44
N LEU A 51 13.62 1.03 -7.23
CA LEU A 51 13.15 1.65 -5.99
C LEU A 51 14.30 2.08 -5.07
N ALA A 52 15.53 2.15 -5.60
CA ALA A 52 16.70 2.65 -4.88
C ALA A 52 16.47 4.06 -4.33
N ASP A 53 15.77 4.90 -5.11
CA ASP A 53 15.35 6.25 -4.73
C ASP A 53 13.82 6.37 -4.62
N PHE A 54 13.18 5.42 -3.94
CA PHE A 54 11.72 5.39 -3.77
C PHE A 54 11.14 6.70 -3.20
N LYS A 55 11.92 7.51 -2.48
CA LYS A 55 11.44 8.79 -1.94
C LYS A 55 11.08 9.79 -3.03
N ASN A 56 11.79 9.74 -4.16
CA ASN A 56 11.57 10.61 -5.32
C ASN A 56 10.74 9.93 -6.42
N HIS A 57 10.29 8.69 -6.21
CA HIS A 57 9.43 8.01 -7.16
C HIS A 57 8.10 8.77 -7.32
N PRO A 58 7.67 9.15 -8.54
CA PRO A 58 6.50 10.00 -8.77
C PRO A 58 5.23 9.52 -8.08
N ALA A 59 4.96 8.21 -8.13
CA ALA A 59 3.79 7.61 -7.47
C ALA A 59 3.77 7.80 -5.95
N LEU A 60 4.95 7.80 -5.30
CA LEU A 60 5.08 7.94 -3.84
C LEU A 60 5.14 9.41 -3.42
N ALA A 61 5.77 10.26 -4.24
CA ALA A 61 5.81 11.70 -4.05
C ALA A 61 4.39 12.29 -4.04
N ALA A 62 3.51 11.84 -4.94
CA ALA A 62 2.10 12.26 -4.98
C ALA A 62 1.38 12.05 -3.64
N TRP A 63 1.63 10.94 -2.95
CA TRP A 63 1.07 10.71 -1.61
C TRP A 63 1.67 11.62 -0.55
N ALA A 64 2.97 11.87 -0.60
CA ALA A 64 3.62 12.80 0.32
C ALA A 64 3.05 14.22 0.19
N ASP A 65 2.76 14.66 -1.03
CA ASP A 65 2.18 15.98 -1.32
C ASP A 65 0.75 16.09 -0.81
N VAL A 66 -0.06 15.04 -0.97
CA VAL A 66 -1.41 14.98 -0.39
C VAL A 66 -1.34 15.12 1.13
N PHE A 67 -0.43 14.40 1.81
CA PHE A 67 -0.26 14.49 3.27
C PHE A 67 0.17 15.89 3.70
N ARG A 68 1.14 16.50 3.00
CA ARG A 68 1.58 17.88 3.27
C ARG A 68 0.44 18.87 3.11
N SER A 69 -0.40 18.70 2.08
CA SER A 69 -1.57 19.57 1.87
C SER A 69 -2.56 19.48 3.04
N MET A 70 -2.63 18.33 3.72
CA MET A 70 -3.44 18.14 4.93
C MET A 70 -2.74 18.61 6.21
N ASN A 71 -1.63 19.34 6.11
CA ASN A 71 -0.76 19.74 7.22
C ASN A 71 -0.19 18.54 8.02
N LEU A 72 -0.10 17.36 7.39
CA LEU A 72 0.53 16.17 7.97
C LEU A 72 1.99 16.09 7.50
N ASN A 73 2.90 15.76 8.41
CA ASN A 73 4.29 15.50 8.06
C ASN A 73 4.44 14.05 7.54
N PRO A 74 4.70 13.83 6.24
CA PRO A 74 4.80 12.48 5.66
C PRO A 74 6.04 11.71 6.13
N ASN A 75 7.04 12.36 6.75
CA ASN A 75 8.16 11.65 7.37
C ASN A 75 7.81 11.11 8.76
N ARG A 76 6.89 11.78 9.48
CA ARG A 76 6.39 11.34 10.79
C ARG A 76 5.23 10.36 10.67
N TYR A 77 4.36 10.60 9.68
CA TYR A 77 3.19 9.77 9.37
C TYR A 77 3.22 9.37 7.89
N PRO A 78 4.15 8.50 7.47
CA PRO A 78 4.26 8.09 6.08
C PRO A 78 3.03 7.28 5.62
N PRO A 79 2.63 7.42 4.35
CA PRO A 79 1.68 6.51 3.72
C PRO A 79 2.12 5.04 3.89
N SER A 80 1.17 4.12 4.04
CA SER A 80 1.46 2.70 4.33
C SER A 80 2.42 2.06 3.32
N VAL A 81 2.24 2.35 2.03
CA VAL A 81 3.10 1.84 0.95
C VAL A 81 4.57 2.29 1.09
N VAL A 82 4.82 3.50 1.59
CA VAL A 82 6.17 4.02 1.85
C VAL A 82 6.83 3.24 2.99
N ASN A 83 6.07 2.92 4.04
CA ASN A 83 6.56 2.08 5.14
C ASN A 83 6.88 0.65 4.68
N LEU A 84 6.04 0.06 3.83
CA LEU A 84 6.26 -1.28 3.29
C LEU A 84 7.57 -1.32 2.48
N ILE A 85 7.76 -0.40 1.53
CA ILE A 85 8.98 -0.33 0.71
C ILE A 85 10.20 -0.10 1.59
N LYS A 86 10.13 0.83 2.55
CA LYS A 86 11.22 1.10 3.49
C LYS A 86 11.60 -0.15 4.29
N ARG A 87 10.64 -0.95 4.74
CA ARG A 87 10.89 -2.20 5.48
C ARG A 87 11.51 -3.26 4.59
N THR A 88 10.94 -3.49 3.42
CA THR A 88 11.41 -4.48 2.45
C THR A 88 12.82 -4.20 1.98
N ARG A 89 13.16 -2.92 1.73
CA ARG A 89 14.51 -2.48 1.33
C ARG A 89 15.55 -2.52 2.44
N LYS A 90 15.14 -2.54 3.71
CA LYS A 90 16.05 -2.83 4.84
C LYS A 90 16.42 -4.31 4.94
N GLY A 91 16.00 -5.14 3.98
CA GLY A 91 16.22 -6.59 3.99
C GLY A 91 15.28 -7.35 4.93
N THR A 92 14.28 -6.68 5.50
CA THR A 92 13.29 -7.34 6.36
C THR A 92 12.10 -7.77 5.53
N ASP A 93 11.82 -9.07 5.54
CA ASP A 93 10.58 -9.61 5.00
C ASP A 93 9.35 -9.04 5.74
N LEU A 94 8.27 -8.83 5.00
CA LEU A 94 6.98 -8.47 5.56
C LEU A 94 6.38 -9.71 6.27
N PRO A 95 5.71 -9.52 7.41
CA PRO A 95 5.05 -10.62 8.08
C PRO A 95 3.82 -11.08 7.28
N TYR A 96 3.59 -12.38 7.24
CA TYR A 96 2.34 -12.94 6.74
C TYR A 96 1.28 -12.87 7.86
N VAL A 97 0.56 -11.75 7.95
CA VAL A 97 -0.43 -11.54 9.02
C VAL A 97 -1.69 -12.40 8.78
N ASN A 98 -2.18 -12.40 7.54
CA ASN A 98 -3.24 -13.24 7.01
C ASN A 98 -3.26 -13.09 5.48
N THR A 99 -4.05 -13.92 4.80
CA THR A 99 -4.14 -13.96 3.33
C THR A 99 -4.49 -12.61 2.72
N LEU A 100 -5.50 -11.92 3.24
CA LEU A 100 -5.96 -10.64 2.70
C LEU A 100 -4.90 -9.55 2.89
N VAL A 101 -4.26 -9.48 4.06
CA VAL A 101 -3.17 -8.52 4.33
C VAL A 101 -1.97 -8.81 3.43
N ALA A 102 -1.63 -10.08 3.21
CA ALA A 102 -0.57 -10.46 2.29
C ALA A 102 -0.89 -9.99 0.86
N LEU A 103 -2.12 -10.21 0.38
CA LEU A 103 -2.58 -9.72 -0.93
C LEU A 103 -2.56 -8.19 -1.02
N PHE A 104 -3.01 -7.46 0.01
CA PHE A 104 -2.94 -6.00 0.04
C PHE A 104 -1.50 -5.48 -0.04
N ASN A 105 -0.58 -6.14 0.67
CA ASN A 105 0.83 -5.81 0.63
C ASN A 105 1.44 -6.11 -0.74
N CYS A 106 1.08 -7.22 -1.39
CA CYS A 106 1.47 -7.53 -2.77
C CYS A 106 1.05 -6.40 -3.73
N VAL A 107 -0.24 -6.00 -3.68
CA VAL A 107 -0.76 -4.91 -4.52
C VAL A 107 -0.02 -3.61 -4.23
N SER A 108 0.21 -3.30 -2.95
CA SER A 108 0.89 -2.07 -2.54
C SER A 108 2.32 -2.00 -3.05
N LEU A 109 3.08 -3.10 -2.93
CA LEU A 109 4.47 -3.16 -3.40
C LEU A 109 4.56 -3.12 -4.93
N ARG A 110 3.70 -3.86 -5.64
CA ARG A 110 3.75 -3.96 -7.11
C ARG A 110 3.29 -2.68 -7.81
N HIS A 111 2.30 -2.00 -7.26
CA HIS A 111 1.66 -0.86 -7.92
C HIS A 111 1.95 0.48 -7.24
N LEU A 112 2.68 0.49 -6.12
CA LEU A 112 3.05 1.70 -5.37
C LEU A 112 1.84 2.52 -4.92
N VAL A 113 0.71 1.84 -4.69
CA VAL A 113 -0.56 2.42 -4.25
C VAL A 113 -0.93 1.85 -2.88
N PRO A 114 -1.36 2.66 -1.91
CA PRO A 114 -1.90 2.16 -0.65
C PRO A 114 -3.10 1.24 -0.88
N CYS A 115 -2.95 -0.03 -0.50
CA CYS A 115 -4.04 -1.00 -0.49
C CYS A 115 -4.25 -1.50 0.95
N GLY A 116 -5.52 -1.65 1.35
CA GLY A 116 -5.89 -2.07 2.70
C GLY A 116 -7.39 -2.13 2.89
N GLY A 117 -7.78 -2.77 3.99
CA GLY A 117 -9.16 -2.95 4.45
C GLY A 117 -9.27 -2.73 5.95
#